data_AF-A0A523WES0-F1
#
_entry.id   AF-A0A523WES0-F1
#
_cell.length_a   1.000
_cell.length_b   1.000
_cell.length_c   1.000
_cell.angle_alpha   90.00
_cell.angle_beta   90.00
_cell.angle_gamma   90.00
#
_symmetry.space_group_name_H-M   'P 1'
#
loop_
_entity.id
_entity.type
_entity.pdbx_description
1 polymer ?
#
loop_
_entity_poly.entity_id
_entity_poly.type
_entity_poly.pdbx_seq_one_letter_code
_entity_poly.pdbx_strand_id
1 'polypeptide(L)'
;MNFIEMLLSEKLKSKNPMLDIFGSDRKVLQIACEDLTSYLKVHWNLMATEASECELVDKLEEFYNESPDELEEFIDLWTGMWLKKWKERVKLLIGKDKTRRWNKVTEILKKAEPLWRKLADRREIQDVIISKLIRNAEICGTLILAENLLKMELGRDKTRYTSEEEQILNVVNNALRKAGELVRSKGPLIFVKVDKGYYLYSQ
;
A
#
# COMPACT_ATOMS: atom_id res chain seq x y z
N MET A 1 0.93 -11.32 -17.00
CA MET A 1 -0.02 -11.32 -15.88
C MET A 1 0.51 -12.33 -14.88
N ASN A 2 0.83 -11.93 -13.65
CA ASN A 2 1.27 -12.90 -12.63
C ASN A 2 0.06 -13.64 -12.03
N PHE A 3 0.29 -14.71 -11.27
CA PHE A 3 -0.80 -15.55 -10.74
C PHE A 3 -1.78 -14.76 -9.86
N ILE A 4 -1.28 -13.88 -8.99
CA ILE A 4 -2.10 -12.99 -8.16
C ILE A 4 -2.96 -12.05 -9.00
N GLU A 5 -2.39 -11.47 -10.06
CA GLU A 5 -3.09 -10.56 -10.97
C GLU A 5 -4.23 -11.28 -11.70
N MET A 6 -4.03 -12.55 -12.09
CA MET A 6 -5.08 -13.39 -12.66
C MET A 6 -6.24 -13.56 -11.67
N LEU A 7 -5.95 -14.04 -10.45
CA LEU A 7 -6.95 -14.28 -9.40
C LEU A 7 -7.76 -13.02 -9.08
N LEU A 8 -7.09 -11.87 -8.95
CA LEU A 8 -7.74 -10.61 -8.60
C LEU A 8 -8.51 -9.99 -9.77
N SER A 9 -8.01 -10.11 -11.01
CA SER A 9 -8.64 -9.47 -12.17
C SER A 9 -10.09 -9.92 -12.38
N GLU A 10 -10.35 -11.22 -12.24
CA GLU A 10 -11.68 -11.81 -12.39
C GLU A 10 -12.60 -11.38 -11.25
N LYS A 11 -12.12 -11.48 -9.99
CA LYS A 11 -12.92 -11.13 -8.81
C LYS A 11 -13.23 -9.64 -8.75
N LEU A 12 -12.28 -8.77 -9.10
CA LEU A 12 -12.50 -7.32 -9.19
C LEU A 12 -13.54 -6.97 -10.26
N LYS A 13 -13.44 -7.55 -11.46
CA LYS A 13 -14.44 -7.36 -12.53
C LYS A 13 -15.82 -7.86 -12.14
N SER A 14 -15.91 -9.02 -11.49
CA SER A 14 -17.20 -9.57 -11.05
C SER A 14 -17.91 -8.65 -10.04
N LYS A 15 -17.15 -8.03 -9.13
CA LYS A 15 -17.69 -7.13 -8.08
C LYS A 15 -17.89 -5.69 -8.54
N ASN A 16 -17.17 -5.25 -9.56
CA ASN A 16 -17.36 -3.95 -10.19
C ASN A 16 -17.10 -4.02 -11.71
N PRO A 17 -18.11 -4.37 -12.51
CA PRO A 17 -17.98 -4.55 -13.95
C PRO A 17 -17.56 -3.29 -14.72
N MET A 18 -17.66 -2.11 -14.10
CA MET A 18 -17.28 -0.83 -14.70
C MET A 18 -15.78 -0.53 -14.60
N LEU A 19 -15.01 -1.32 -13.83
CA LEU A 19 -13.57 -1.14 -13.74
C LEU A 19 -12.88 -1.60 -15.03
N ASP A 20 -12.23 -0.66 -15.70
CA ASP A 20 -11.40 -0.91 -16.87
C ASP A 20 -9.98 -1.32 -16.44
N ILE A 21 -9.86 -2.48 -15.80
CA ILE A 21 -8.59 -2.97 -15.22
C ILE A 21 -7.50 -3.27 -16.25
N PHE A 22 -7.85 -3.35 -17.53
CA PHE A 22 -6.89 -3.53 -18.63
C PHE A 22 -6.60 -2.22 -19.39
N GLY A 23 -7.24 -1.11 -18.99
CA GLY A 23 -7.02 0.21 -19.56
C GLY A 23 -6.86 1.26 -18.46
N SER A 24 -7.83 2.15 -18.35
CA SER A 24 -7.75 3.37 -17.52
C SER A 24 -7.68 3.11 -16.00
N ASP A 25 -8.17 1.97 -15.53
CA ASP A 25 -8.16 1.58 -14.12
C ASP A 25 -7.08 0.53 -13.78
N ARG A 26 -6.11 0.27 -14.68
CA ARG A 26 -5.03 -0.70 -14.45
C ARG A 26 -4.28 -0.48 -13.14
N LYS A 27 -4.15 0.79 -12.70
CA LYS A 27 -3.51 1.12 -11.43
C LYS A 27 -4.26 0.57 -10.21
N VAL A 28 -5.58 0.41 -10.30
CA VAL A 28 -6.41 -0.22 -9.26
C VAL A 28 -6.01 -1.67 -9.08
N LEU A 29 -5.90 -2.44 -10.18
CA LEU A 29 -5.46 -3.83 -10.16
C LEU A 29 -4.04 -3.95 -9.60
N GLN A 30 -3.13 -3.08 -10.04
CA GLN A 30 -1.75 -3.09 -9.53
C GLN A 30 -1.70 -2.91 -8.01
N ILE A 31 -2.44 -1.93 -7.47
CA ILE A 31 -2.45 -1.68 -6.02
C ILE A 31 -3.10 -2.85 -5.27
N ALA A 32 -4.17 -3.44 -5.83
CA ALA A 32 -4.79 -4.64 -5.25
C ALA A 32 -3.80 -5.81 -5.18
N CYS A 33 -3.01 -6.04 -6.22
CA CYS A 33 -1.96 -7.06 -6.22
C CYS A 33 -0.89 -6.78 -5.15
N GLU A 34 -0.39 -5.54 -5.08
CA GLU A 34 0.60 -5.13 -4.07
C GLU A 34 0.06 -5.30 -2.64
N ASP A 35 -1.20 -4.96 -2.41
CA ASP A 35 -1.86 -5.11 -1.12
C ASP A 35 -2.12 -6.56 -0.74
N LEU A 36 -2.55 -7.42 -1.68
CA LEU A 36 -2.75 -8.84 -1.42
C LEU A 36 -1.41 -9.52 -1.12
N THR A 37 -0.36 -9.23 -1.90
CA THR A 37 1.00 -9.70 -1.63
C THR A 37 1.44 -9.31 -0.22
N SER A 38 1.28 -8.04 0.16
CA SER A 38 1.63 -7.55 1.49
C SER A 38 0.82 -8.25 2.59
N TYR A 39 -0.48 -8.43 2.36
CA TYR A 39 -1.39 -9.14 3.27
C TYR A 39 -0.90 -10.57 3.52
N LEU A 40 -0.68 -11.34 2.45
CA LEU A 40 -0.22 -12.73 2.55
C LEU A 40 1.15 -12.82 3.23
N LYS A 41 2.10 -11.97 2.88
CA LYS A 41 3.42 -11.94 3.54
C LYS A 41 3.31 -11.69 5.04
N VAL A 42 2.44 -10.78 5.47
CA VAL A 42 2.21 -10.55 6.91
C VAL A 42 1.59 -11.76 7.58
N HIS A 43 0.60 -12.40 6.96
CA HIS A 43 -0.13 -13.52 7.55
C HIS A 43 0.66 -14.84 7.55
N TRP A 44 1.54 -15.03 6.57
CA TRP A 44 2.46 -16.18 6.50
C TRP A 44 3.83 -15.92 7.11
N ASN A 45 4.02 -14.77 7.77
CA ASN A 45 5.25 -14.38 8.45
C ASN A 45 6.49 -14.37 7.53
N LEU A 46 6.30 -13.87 6.30
CA LEU A 46 7.32 -13.74 5.26
C LEU A 46 7.90 -12.31 5.16
N MET A 47 7.60 -11.43 6.11
CA MET A 47 8.10 -10.05 6.09
C MET A 47 9.60 -10.01 6.41
N ALA A 48 10.35 -9.13 5.75
CA ALA A 48 11.79 -8.95 5.94
C ALA A 48 12.66 -10.22 5.73
N THR A 49 12.19 -11.20 4.94
CA THR A 49 13.02 -12.34 4.51
C THR A 49 13.54 -12.13 3.08
N GLU A 50 14.83 -12.43 2.84
CA GLU A 50 15.44 -12.30 1.51
C GLU A 50 14.78 -13.20 0.46
N ALA A 51 14.24 -14.35 0.90
CA ALA A 51 13.52 -15.31 0.07
C ALA A 51 11.99 -15.08 0.02
N SER A 52 11.48 -13.99 0.61
CA SER A 52 10.03 -13.76 0.80
C SER A 52 9.20 -13.85 -0.47
N GLU A 53 9.74 -13.44 -1.61
CA GLU A 53 9.02 -13.49 -2.88
C GLU A 53 8.90 -14.92 -3.41
N CYS A 54 9.97 -15.72 -3.34
CA CYS A 54 9.95 -17.12 -3.76
C CYS A 54 9.04 -17.94 -2.85
N GLU A 55 9.21 -17.80 -1.53
CA GLU A 55 8.38 -18.52 -0.56
C GLU A 55 6.88 -18.17 -0.67
N LEU A 56 6.56 -16.92 -1.04
CA LEU A 56 5.16 -16.51 -1.27
C LEU A 56 4.57 -17.23 -2.49
N VAL A 57 5.32 -17.32 -3.58
CA VAL A 57 4.88 -17.99 -4.81
C VAL A 57 4.69 -19.48 -4.54
N ASP A 58 5.67 -20.14 -3.92
CA ASP A 58 5.60 -21.56 -3.61
C ASP A 58 4.39 -21.90 -2.74
N LYS A 59 4.15 -21.10 -1.68
CA LYS A 59 2.98 -21.28 -0.80
C LYS A 59 1.64 -21.03 -1.51
N LEU A 60 1.58 -20.07 -2.42
CA LEU A 60 0.37 -19.81 -3.21
C LEU A 60 0.09 -20.94 -4.18
N GLU A 61 1.11 -21.48 -4.83
CA GLU A 61 0.98 -22.61 -5.74
C GLU A 61 0.57 -23.89 -4.99
N GLU A 62 1.19 -24.16 -3.83
CA GLU A 62 0.81 -25.26 -2.94
C GLU A 62 -0.66 -25.14 -2.53
N PHE A 63 -1.09 -23.97 -2.03
CA PHE A 63 -2.48 -23.77 -1.60
C PHE A 63 -3.48 -23.90 -2.76
N TYR A 64 -3.13 -23.39 -3.95
CA TYR A 64 -3.97 -23.55 -5.14
C TYR A 64 -4.12 -25.02 -5.55
N ASN A 65 -3.06 -25.83 -5.43
CA ASN A 65 -3.10 -27.25 -5.79
C ASN A 65 -3.83 -28.10 -4.73
N GLU A 66 -3.68 -27.77 -3.45
CA GLU A 66 -4.27 -28.54 -2.35
C GLU A 66 -5.74 -28.21 -2.10
N SER A 67 -6.13 -26.93 -2.24
CA SER A 67 -7.47 -26.44 -1.87
C SER A 67 -7.89 -25.27 -2.76
N PRO A 68 -8.10 -25.51 -4.07
CA PRO A 68 -8.43 -24.45 -5.03
C PRO A 68 -9.73 -23.72 -4.69
N ASP A 69 -10.75 -24.44 -4.23
CA ASP A 69 -12.05 -23.86 -3.86
C ASP A 69 -11.93 -22.91 -2.65
N GLU A 70 -11.13 -23.27 -1.64
CA GLU A 70 -10.90 -22.43 -0.46
C GLU A 70 -10.12 -21.17 -0.84
N LEU A 71 -9.09 -21.30 -1.68
CA LEU A 71 -8.37 -20.15 -2.20
C LEU A 71 -9.30 -19.24 -2.99
N GLU A 72 -10.19 -19.78 -3.82
CA GLU A 72 -11.16 -19.01 -4.58
C GLU A 72 -12.11 -18.22 -3.66
N GLU A 73 -12.66 -18.87 -2.62
CA GLU A 73 -13.51 -18.23 -1.61
C GLU A 73 -12.76 -17.14 -0.84
N PHE A 74 -11.52 -17.41 -0.43
CA PHE A 74 -10.66 -16.44 0.25
C PHE A 74 -10.44 -15.20 -0.62
N ILE A 75 -10.06 -15.37 -1.89
CA ILE A 75 -9.80 -14.23 -2.79
C ILE A 75 -11.10 -13.45 -3.03
N ASP A 76 -12.25 -14.11 -3.16
CA ASP A 76 -13.52 -13.42 -3.31
C ASP A 76 -13.86 -12.55 -2.08
N LEU A 77 -13.74 -13.11 -0.87
CA LEU A 77 -13.98 -12.39 0.38
C LEU A 77 -13.01 -11.22 0.55
N TRP A 78 -11.71 -11.49 0.37
CA TRP A 78 -10.67 -10.48 0.50
C TRP A 78 -10.87 -9.34 -0.49
N THR A 79 -11.17 -9.64 -1.76
CA THR A 79 -11.42 -8.62 -2.80
C THR A 79 -12.61 -7.74 -2.45
N GLY A 80 -13.68 -8.32 -1.88
CA GLY A 80 -14.83 -7.55 -1.40
C GLY A 80 -14.47 -6.59 -0.26
N MET A 81 -13.68 -7.05 0.71
CA MET A 81 -13.20 -6.22 1.81
C MET A 81 -12.26 -5.11 1.33
N TRP A 82 -11.33 -5.46 0.43
CA TRP A 82 -10.39 -4.53 -0.16
C TRP A 82 -11.10 -3.43 -0.96
N LEU A 83 -12.06 -3.78 -1.82
CA LEU A 83 -12.85 -2.78 -2.58
C LEU A 83 -13.60 -1.82 -1.68
N LYS A 84 -14.15 -2.30 -0.55
CA LYS A 84 -14.81 -1.44 0.44
C LYS A 84 -13.82 -0.43 1.03
N LYS A 85 -12.61 -0.88 1.38
CA LYS A 85 -11.54 -0.01 1.87
C LYS A 85 -11.03 0.94 0.79
N TRP A 86 -10.85 0.48 -0.43
CA TRP A 86 -10.47 1.31 -1.58
C TRP A 86 -11.42 2.51 -1.76
N LYS A 87 -12.73 2.25 -1.77
CA LYS A 87 -13.76 3.29 -1.87
C LYS A 87 -13.74 4.27 -0.69
N GLU A 88 -13.34 3.82 0.50
CA GLU A 88 -13.20 4.68 1.67
C GLU A 88 -11.92 5.53 1.63
N ARG A 89 -10.79 4.92 1.25
CA ARG A 89 -9.44 5.48 1.42
C ARG A 89 -8.95 6.26 0.22
N VAL A 90 -9.41 5.95 -0.99
CA VAL A 90 -8.88 6.55 -2.22
C VAL A 90 -9.83 7.59 -2.77
N LYS A 91 -9.31 8.81 -2.98
CA LYS A 91 -10.01 9.89 -3.68
C LYS A 91 -9.23 10.29 -4.93
N LEU A 92 -9.89 10.23 -6.08
CA LEU A 92 -9.34 10.77 -7.33
C LEU A 92 -9.44 12.30 -7.31
N LEU A 93 -8.32 12.97 -7.59
CA LEU A 93 -8.27 14.41 -7.79
C LEU A 93 -8.30 14.69 -9.30
N ILE A 94 -9.43 15.23 -9.76
CA ILE A 94 -9.67 15.54 -11.18
C ILE A 94 -9.60 17.07 -11.37
N GLY A 95 -8.81 17.52 -12.34
CA GLY A 95 -8.69 18.94 -12.69
C GLY A 95 -7.98 19.80 -11.64
N LYS A 96 -8.53 20.97 -11.31
CA LYS A 96 -7.94 21.95 -10.37
C LYS A 96 -8.41 21.75 -8.92
N ASP A 97 -8.70 20.52 -8.50
CA ASP A 97 -9.13 20.23 -7.13
C ASP A 97 -7.98 20.53 -6.14
N LYS A 98 -7.94 21.78 -5.64
CA LYS A 98 -6.90 22.33 -4.76
C LYS A 98 -7.36 22.24 -3.31
N THR A 99 -7.38 21.04 -2.75
CA THR A 99 -7.54 20.92 -1.29
C THR A 99 -6.29 21.48 -0.61
N ARG A 100 -6.41 22.64 0.08
CA ARG A 100 -5.26 23.32 0.75
C ARG A 100 -4.46 22.38 1.66
N ARG A 101 -5.13 21.40 2.28
CA ARG A 101 -4.53 20.36 3.12
C ARG A 101 -3.57 19.46 2.34
N TRP A 102 -3.92 19.12 1.09
CA TRP A 102 -3.11 18.26 0.23
C TRP A 102 -1.83 18.95 -0.22
N ASN A 103 -1.89 20.23 -0.62
CA ASN A 103 -0.70 20.97 -1.03
C ASN A 103 0.40 20.93 0.05
N LYS A 104 0.01 21.09 1.32
CA LYS A 104 0.93 21.00 2.46
C LYS A 104 1.53 19.59 2.63
N VAL A 105 0.71 18.54 2.49
CA VAL A 105 1.19 17.15 2.55
C VAL A 105 2.15 16.87 1.39
N THR A 106 1.78 17.23 0.17
CA THR A 106 2.64 17.06 -1.02
C THR A 106 3.96 17.79 -0.89
N GLU A 107 3.98 19.01 -0.33
CA GLU A 107 5.22 19.75 -0.06
C GLU A 107 6.12 19.01 0.94
N ILE A 108 5.57 18.47 2.02
CA ILE A 108 6.33 17.69 3.00
C ILE A 108 6.90 16.42 2.35
N LEU A 109 6.07 15.68 1.60
CA LEU A 109 6.51 14.47 0.90
C LEU A 109 7.64 14.77 -0.10
N LYS A 110 7.54 15.87 -0.85
CA LYS A 110 8.59 16.32 -1.79
C LYS A 110 9.90 16.68 -1.09
N LYS A 111 9.83 17.31 0.09
CA LYS A 111 11.03 17.61 0.89
C LYS A 111 11.66 16.36 1.49
N ALA A 112 10.84 15.38 1.86
CA ALA A 112 11.32 14.10 2.40
C ALA A 112 11.91 13.19 1.33
N GLU A 113 11.49 13.30 0.06
CA GLU A 113 11.90 12.41 -1.03
C GLU A 113 13.43 12.21 -1.15
N PRO A 114 14.29 13.25 -1.11
CA PRO A 114 15.74 13.05 -1.21
C PRO A 114 16.33 12.33 0.00
N LEU A 115 15.79 12.56 1.19
CA LEU A 115 16.20 11.87 2.42
C LEU A 115 15.75 10.40 2.37
N TRP A 116 14.49 10.20 2.00
CA TRP A 116 13.92 8.87 1.77
C TRP A 116 14.73 8.08 0.75
N ARG A 117 15.28 8.69 -0.30
CA ARG A 117 16.10 7.96 -1.28
C ARG A 117 17.47 7.52 -0.78
N LYS A 118 18.00 8.19 0.26
CA LYS A 118 19.33 7.93 0.81
C LYS A 118 19.35 6.89 1.92
N LEU A 119 18.21 6.64 2.57
CA LEU A 119 18.10 5.64 3.63
C LEU A 119 18.48 4.26 3.09
N ALA A 120 19.35 3.57 3.82
CA ALA A 120 19.51 2.13 3.69
C ALA A 120 18.24 1.41 4.18
N ASP A 121 18.04 0.17 3.74
CA ASP A 121 17.06 -0.76 4.32
C ASP A 121 15.60 -0.23 4.37
N ARG A 122 15.24 0.57 3.35
CA ARG A 122 13.91 1.19 3.25
C ARG A 122 12.79 0.18 3.18
N ARG A 123 13.07 -0.98 2.57
CA ARG A 123 12.11 -2.06 2.41
C ARG A 123 11.78 -2.65 3.78
N GLU A 124 12.80 -2.98 4.57
CA GLU A 124 12.63 -3.48 5.94
C GLU A 124 11.88 -2.46 6.81
N ILE A 125 12.23 -1.18 6.69
CA ILE A 125 11.53 -0.11 7.41
C ILE A 125 10.04 -0.02 6.99
N GLN A 126 9.74 -0.11 5.69
CA GLN A 126 8.36 -0.13 5.19
C GLN A 126 7.59 -1.35 5.68
N ASP A 127 8.22 -2.52 5.64
CA ASP A 127 7.65 -3.81 6.05
C ASP A 127 7.14 -3.79 7.49
N VAL A 128 7.85 -3.13 8.40
CA VAL A 128 7.43 -2.92 9.79
C VAL A 128 6.14 -2.10 9.87
N ILE A 129 6.02 -1.04 9.07
CA ILE A 129 4.82 -0.20 9.03
C ILE A 129 3.65 -0.91 8.34
N ILE A 130 3.90 -1.60 7.23
CA ILE A 130 2.92 -2.42 6.50
C ILE A 130 2.33 -3.49 7.42
N SER A 131 3.19 -4.22 8.15
CA SER A 131 2.78 -5.20 9.16
C SER A 131 1.86 -4.58 10.21
N LYS A 132 2.17 -3.36 10.68
CA LYS A 132 1.31 -2.65 11.63
C LYS A 132 -0.03 -2.27 11.03
N LEU A 133 -0.08 -1.81 9.78
CA LEU A 133 -1.33 -1.45 9.09
C LEU A 133 -2.24 -2.67 8.92
N ILE A 134 -1.71 -3.77 8.38
CA ILE A 134 -2.47 -5.00 8.13
C ILE A 134 -2.98 -5.62 9.43
N ARG A 135 -2.14 -5.68 10.48
CA ARG A 135 -2.56 -6.19 11.81
C ARG A 135 -3.67 -5.36 12.45
N ASN A 136 -3.90 -4.13 11.99
CA ASN A 136 -5.04 -3.31 12.41
C ASN A 136 -6.15 -3.21 11.34
N ALA A 137 -6.23 -4.18 10.42
CA ALA A 137 -7.23 -4.28 9.37
C ALA A 137 -7.25 -3.11 8.35
N GLU A 138 -6.12 -2.43 8.17
CA GLU A 138 -5.90 -1.56 7.02
C GLU A 138 -5.21 -2.38 5.93
N ILE A 139 -5.99 -2.80 4.93
CA ILE A 139 -5.55 -3.71 3.84
C ILE A 139 -5.44 -3.00 2.48
N CYS A 140 -5.73 -1.69 2.42
CA CYS A 140 -5.76 -0.94 1.16
C CYS A 140 -4.67 0.13 1.13
N GLY A 141 -3.91 0.14 0.04
CA GLY A 141 -2.77 1.01 -0.24
C GLY A 141 -1.72 0.98 0.86
N THR A 142 -1.46 -0.20 1.43
CA THR A 142 -0.61 -0.37 2.62
C THR A 142 0.81 0.12 2.37
N LEU A 143 1.39 -0.18 1.21
CA LEU A 143 2.68 0.34 0.76
C LEU A 143 2.69 1.87 0.66
N ILE A 144 1.66 2.44 0.01
CA ILE A 144 1.51 3.90 -0.17
C ILE A 144 1.39 4.59 1.18
N LEU A 145 0.58 4.06 2.09
CA LEU A 145 0.38 4.61 3.43
C LEU A 145 1.64 4.50 4.27
N ALA A 146 2.33 3.35 4.24
CA ALA A 146 3.59 3.15 4.96
C ALA A 146 4.65 4.17 4.52
N GLU A 147 4.88 4.29 3.20
CA GLU A 147 5.83 5.25 2.65
C GLU A 147 5.47 6.69 3.03
N ASN A 148 4.19 7.07 2.87
CA ASN A 148 3.73 8.41 3.20
C ASN A 148 3.88 8.72 4.68
N LEU A 149 3.58 7.78 5.59
CA LEU A 149 3.77 7.97 7.02
C LEU A 149 5.25 8.24 7.37
N LEU A 150 6.15 7.43 6.80
CA LEU A 150 7.59 7.58 7.01
C LEU A 150 8.11 8.90 6.45
N LYS A 151 7.75 9.24 5.20
CA LYS A 151 8.11 10.51 4.56
C LYS A 151 7.55 11.72 5.31
N MET A 152 6.34 11.61 5.86
CA MET A 152 5.74 12.68 6.65
C MET A 152 6.50 12.93 7.96
N GLU A 153 7.10 11.90 8.57
CA GLU A 153 7.96 12.08 9.74
C GLU A 153 9.37 12.57 9.34
N LEU A 154 9.93 12.07 8.24
CA LEU A 154 11.24 12.52 7.73
C LEU A 154 11.22 13.98 7.26
N GLY A 155 10.15 14.41 6.61
CA GLY A 155 10.00 15.77 6.07
C GLY A 155 9.62 16.81 7.11
N ARG A 156 9.41 16.41 8.38
CA ARG A 156 9.22 17.34 9.49
C ARG A 156 10.60 17.77 10.00
N ASP A 157 10.96 19.02 9.72
CA ASP A 157 12.06 19.68 10.42
C ASP A 157 11.75 19.77 11.93
N LYS A 158 12.78 19.54 12.78
CA LYS A 158 13.05 20.17 14.10
C LYS A 158 13.51 19.24 15.24
N THR A 159 14.36 18.26 14.99
CA THR A 159 15.12 17.61 16.07
C THR A 159 16.57 17.47 15.67
N ARG A 160 17.47 18.03 16.48
CA ARG A 160 18.89 17.68 16.42
C ARG A 160 18.99 16.28 16.99
N TYR A 161 18.85 15.28 16.12
CA TYR A 161 19.21 13.91 16.47
C TYR A 161 20.73 13.86 16.66
N THR A 162 21.16 13.07 17.63
CA THR A 162 22.58 12.87 17.93
C THR A 162 23.22 11.92 16.91
N SER A 163 22.44 11.07 16.24
CA SER A 163 22.88 10.19 15.14
C SER A 163 21.77 9.88 14.12
N GLU A 164 22.14 9.25 13.00
CA GLU A 164 21.21 8.79 11.96
C GLU A 164 20.32 7.64 12.46
N GLU A 165 20.85 6.74 13.28
CA GLU A 165 20.10 5.64 13.90
C GLU A 165 19.03 6.18 14.84
N GLU A 166 19.34 7.19 15.65
CA GLU A 166 18.37 7.86 16.51
C GLU A 166 17.25 8.51 15.68
N GLN A 167 17.61 9.13 14.55
CA GLN A 167 16.64 9.71 13.63
C GLN A 167 15.71 8.65 13.05
N ILE A 168 16.26 7.55 12.52
CA ILE A 168 15.48 6.45 11.93
C ILE A 168 14.55 5.85 12.97
N LEU A 169 15.06 5.53 14.17
CA LEU A 169 14.27 4.93 15.24
C LEU A 169 13.08 5.83 15.63
N ASN A 170 13.30 7.15 15.73
CA ASN A 170 12.24 8.11 16.02
C ASN A 170 11.21 8.20 14.88
N VAL A 171 11.67 8.24 13.63
CA VAL A 171 10.80 8.24 12.44
C VAL A 171 9.91 7.00 12.43
N VAL A 172 10.48 5.82 12.62
CA VAL A 172 9.75 4.55 12.62
C VAL A 172 8.77 4.47 13.78
N ASN A 173 9.17 4.81 15.00
CA ASN A 173 8.28 4.80 16.17
C ASN A 173 7.10 5.76 16.00
N ASN A 174 7.35 6.96 15.47
CA ASN A 174 6.29 7.93 15.21
C ASN A 174 5.35 7.46 14.08
N ALA A 175 5.88 6.85 13.02
CA ALA A 175 5.10 6.25 11.94
C ALA A 175 4.23 5.08 12.44
N LEU A 176 4.78 4.20 13.29
CA LEU A 176 4.05 3.10 13.91
C LEU A 176 2.88 3.57 14.77
N ARG A 177 3.10 4.61 15.59
CA ARG A 177 2.03 5.23 16.39
C ARG A 177 0.90 5.73 15.49
N LYS A 178 1.27 6.48 14.45
CA LYS A 178 0.30 7.03 13.49
C LYS A 178 -0.44 5.96 12.69
N ALA A 179 0.24 4.87 12.29
CA ALA A 179 -0.38 3.74 11.63
C ALA A 179 -1.51 3.16 12.50
N GLY A 180 -1.32 3.08 13.82
CA GLY A 180 -2.37 2.67 14.77
C GLY A 180 -3.53 3.68 14.86
N GLU A 181 -3.26 4.98 14.75
CA GLU A 181 -4.29 6.03 14.78
C GLU A 181 -5.14 6.04 13.50
N LEU A 182 -4.56 5.76 12.33
CA LEU A 182 -5.26 5.77 11.03
C LEU A 182 -6.48 4.84 10.99
N VAL A 183 -6.42 3.74 11.73
CA VAL A 183 -7.50 2.72 11.83
C VAL A 183 -8.79 3.35 12.34
N ARG A 184 -8.69 4.35 13.22
CA ARG A 184 -9.84 5.07 13.78
C ARG A 184 -10.34 6.19 12.86
N SER A 185 -9.54 6.58 11.88
CA SER A 185 -9.93 7.62 10.93
C SER A 185 -10.85 7.04 9.86
N LYS A 186 -11.88 7.81 9.47
CA LYS A 186 -12.74 7.50 8.32
C LYS A 186 -12.43 8.42 7.16
N GLY A 187 -12.55 7.89 5.96
CA GLY A 187 -12.46 8.65 4.71
C GLY A 187 -11.07 8.65 4.07
N PRO A 188 -10.86 9.52 3.07
CA PRO A 188 -9.72 9.40 2.17
C PRO A 188 -8.37 9.68 2.84
N LEU A 189 -7.44 8.76 2.65
CA LEU A 189 -6.04 8.85 3.08
C LEU A 189 -5.09 8.88 1.89
N ILE A 190 -5.53 8.38 0.74
CA ILE A 190 -4.77 8.30 -0.51
C ILE A 190 -5.46 9.18 -1.53
N PHE A 191 -4.70 10.11 -2.11
CA PHE A 191 -5.18 11.01 -3.14
C PHE A 191 -4.44 10.72 -4.43
N VAL A 192 -5.17 10.31 -5.46
CA VAL A 192 -4.61 9.96 -6.76
C VAL A 192 -4.93 11.08 -7.72
N LYS A 193 -3.90 11.78 -8.20
CA LYS A 193 -4.07 12.85 -9.18
C LYS A 193 -4.16 12.24 -10.57
N VAL A 194 -5.28 12.50 -11.25
CA VAL A 194 -5.48 12.08 -12.64
C VAL A 194 -4.96 13.18 -13.56
N ASP A 195 -3.75 13.01 -14.09
CA ASP A 195 -3.15 13.89 -15.10
C ASP A 195 -2.56 13.08 -16.27
N LYS A 196 -1.90 13.74 -17.24
CA LYS A 196 -1.32 13.02 -18.40
C LYS A 196 -0.35 11.89 -17.99
N GLY A 197 0.34 12.03 -16.85
CA GLY A 197 1.23 11.02 -16.30
C GLY A 197 0.50 9.79 -15.74
N TYR A 198 -0.72 9.96 -15.25
CA TYR A 198 -1.57 8.86 -14.76
C TYR A 198 -1.80 7.80 -15.84
N TYR A 199 -1.95 8.22 -17.09
CA TYR A 199 -2.21 7.33 -18.23
C TYR A 199 -0.95 6.79 -18.92
N LEU A 200 0.23 7.37 -18.65
CA LEU A 200 1.50 6.97 -19.30
C LEU A 200 2.10 5.70 -18.69
N TYR A 201 1.72 5.33 -17.47
CA TYR A 201 2.12 4.07 -16.82
C TYR A 201 1.09 2.95 -17.01
N SER A 202 0.04 3.19 -17.81
CA SER A 202 -1.02 2.22 -18.11
C SER A 202 -0.74 1.38 -19.36
N GLN A 203 0.26 1.79 -20.17
CA GLN A 203 0.72 1.09 -21.38
C GLN A 203 1.76 0.04 -21.02
#